data_AF-A0A2G2DPN5-F1
#
_entry.id   AF-A0A2G2DPN5-F1
#
_cell.length_a   1.000
_cell.length_b   1.000
_cell.length_c   1.000
_cell.angle_alpha   90.00
_cell.angle_beta   90.00
_cell.angle_gamma   90.00
#
_symmetry.space_group_name_H-M   'P 1'
#
loop_
_entity.id
_entity.type
_entity.pdbx_description
1 polymer ?
#
loop_
_entity_poly.entity_id
_entity_poly.type
_entity_poly.pdbx_seq_one_letter_code
_entity_poly.pdbx_strand_id
1 'polypeptide(L)' 'MVKFTILHLGKHSVENMVVTGPCKEIILTMADLFLATYTGVPQERDYHFALYVIEMSQGNGEIHQQTKAPLEGPVQ' A
#
# COMPACT_ATOMS: atom_id res chain seq x y z
N MET A 1 -0.85 4.01 7.89
CA MET A 1 -1.56 2.76 7.51
C MET A 1 -2.64 2.99 6.45
N VAL A 2 -2.62 2.22 5.37
CA VAL A 2 -3.64 2.17 4.31
C VAL A 2 -4.27 0.77 4.30
N LYS A 3 -5.61 0.67 4.34
CA LYS A 3 -6.32 -0.60 4.19
C LYS A 3 -7.01 -0.64 2.84
N PHE A 4 -6.82 -1.74 2.12
CA PHE A 4 -7.42 -1.95 0.81
C PHE A 4 -7.86 -3.41 0.64
N THR A 5 -8.73 -3.67 -0.32
CA THR A 5 -9.17 -5.01 -0.70
C THR A 5 -8.88 -5.23 -2.16
N ILE A 6 -8.41 -6.40 -2.54
CA ILE A 6 -8.35 -6.85 -3.94
C ILE A 6 -9.28 -8.05 -4.09
N LEU A 7 -10.12 -8.06 -5.13
CA LEU A 7 -11.02 -9.17 -5.44
C LEU A 7 -10.20 -10.47 -5.54
N HIS A 8 -10.71 -11.54 -4.92
CA HIS A 8 -10.07 -12.87 -4.82
C HIS A 8 -8.78 -12.94 -4.00
N LEU A 9 -8.10 -11.82 -3.69
CA LEU A 9 -6.93 -11.82 -2.79
C LEU A 9 -7.28 -11.41 -1.36
N GLY A 10 -8.41 -10.72 -1.16
CA GLY A 10 -8.91 -10.35 0.16
C GLY A 10 -8.39 -9.01 0.69
N LYS A 11 -8.59 -8.80 2.01
CA LYS A 11 -8.31 -7.54 2.71
C LYS A 11 -6.86 -7.43 3.14
N HIS A 12 -6.21 -6.35 2.76
CA HIS A 12 -4.81 -6.05 3.05
C HIS A 12 -4.69 -4.73 3.81
N SER A 13 -3.62 -4.61 4.58
CA SER A 13 -3.18 -3.35 5.16
C SER A 13 -1.71 -3.12 4.86
N VAL A 14 -1.35 -1.87 4.57
CA VAL A 14 0.00 -1.43 4.32
C VAL A 14 0.37 -0.32 5.28
N GLU A 15 1.55 -0.44 5.88
CA GLU A 15 2.11 0.57 6.76
C GLU A 15 3.63 0.56 6.64
N ASN A 16 4.20 1.71 6.26
CA ASN A 16 5.63 1.86 6.00
C ASN A 16 6.15 0.77 5.03
N MET A 17 5.42 0.54 3.93
CA MET A 17 5.66 -0.53 2.95
C MET A 17 5.57 -1.97 3.50
N VAL A 18 5.18 -2.18 4.75
CA VAL A 18 4.94 -3.51 5.31
C VAL A 18 3.51 -3.92 4.99
N VAL A 19 3.35 -5.02 4.23
CA VAL A 19 2.04 -5.58 3.87
C VAL A 19 1.61 -6.64 4.87
N THR A 20 0.36 -6.54 5.34
CA THR A 20 -0.33 -7.55 6.13
C THR A 20 -1.63 -7.94 5.44
N GLY A 21 -2.02 -9.22 5.52
CA GLY A 21 -3.22 -9.74 4.86
C GLY A 21 -3.04 -11.17 4.31
N PRO A 22 -4.13 -11.79 3.84
CA PRO A 22 -4.06 -13.02 3.05
C PRO A 22 -3.31 -12.77 1.75
N CYS A 23 -2.57 -13.73 1.20
CA CYS A 23 -1.85 -13.52 -0.07
C CYS A 23 -0.85 -12.33 -0.10
N LYS A 24 -0.40 -11.84 1.07
CA LYS A 24 0.55 -10.71 1.19
C LYS A 24 1.82 -10.89 0.35
N GLU A 25 2.25 -12.12 0.13
CA GLU A 25 3.44 -12.43 -0.68
C GLU A 25 3.23 -11.98 -2.14
N ILE A 26 2.04 -12.18 -2.71
CA ILE A 26 1.69 -11.69 -4.04
C ILE A 26 1.77 -10.17 -4.08
N ILE A 27 1.21 -9.50 -3.08
CA ILE A 27 1.26 -8.03 -3.00
C ILE A 27 2.70 -7.53 -2.85
N LEU A 28 3.52 -8.21 -2.06
CA LEU A 28 4.93 -7.87 -1.85
C LEU A 28 5.77 -8.05 -3.11
N THR A 29 5.45 -9.00 -4.00
CA THR A 29 6.15 -9.09 -5.30
C THR A 29 5.99 -7.84 -6.16
N MET A 30 4.92 -7.07 -5.94
CA MET A 30 4.68 -5.79 -6.64
C MET A 30 5.42 -4.61 -5.99
N ALA A 31 5.92 -4.78 -4.75
CA ALA A 31 6.59 -3.71 -4.02
C ALA A 31 7.92 -3.30 -4.67
N ASP A 32 8.70 -4.26 -5.16
CA ASP A 32 9.98 -3.96 -5.82
C ASP A 32 9.79 -3.17 -7.12
N LEU A 33 8.80 -3.57 -7.93
CA LEU A 33 8.43 -2.85 -9.16
C LEU A 33 7.96 -1.44 -8.85
N PHE A 34 7.08 -1.29 -7.86
CA PHE A 34 6.61 0.02 -7.41
C PHE A 34 7.76 0.91 -6.93
N LEU A 35 8.66 0.39 -6.09
CA LEU A 35 9.78 1.17 -5.56
C LEU A 35 10.77 1.60 -6.63
N ALA A 36 10.93 0.80 -7.70
CA ALA A 36 11.77 1.16 -8.84
C ALA A 36 11.18 2.32 -9.67
N THR A 37 9.85 2.47 -9.70
CA THR A 37 9.16 3.48 -10.52
C THR A 37 8.65 4.68 -9.73
N TYR A 38 8.55 4.57 -8.40
CA TYR A 38 7.94 5.59 -7.57
C TYR A 38 8.87 6.78 -7.33
N THR A 39 8.51 7.93 -7.89
CA THR A 39 9.24 9.21 -7.72
C THR A 39 8.47 10.23 -6.87
N GLY A 40 7.41 9.80 -6.18
CA GLY A 40 6.52 10.67 -5.39
C GLY A 40 7.03 10.98 -3.97
N VAL A 41 6.20 11.69 -3.19
CA VAL A 41 6.53 12.09 -1.83
C VAL A 41 6.54 10.91 -0.85
N PRO A 42 7.58 10.73 -0.01
CA PRO A 42 7.67 9.59 0.90
C PRO A 42 6.47 9.40 1.83
N GLN A 43 5.82 10.49 2.27
CA GLN A 43 4.71 10.46 3.22
C GLN A 43 3.43 9.81 2.66
N GLU A 44 3.27 9.76 1.34
CA GLU A 44 2.11 9.17 0.67
C GLU A 44 2.42 7.81 0.05
N ARG A 45 3.64 7.30 0.22
CA ARG A 45 4.14 6.10 -0.45
C ARG A 45 3.22 4.89 -0.28
N ASP A 46 2.75 4.65 0.93
CA ASP A 46 1.82 3.56 1.26
C ASP A 46 0.50 3.66 0.47
N TYR A 47 0.00 4.89 0.28
CA TYR A 47 -1.25 5.15 -0.45
C TYR A 47 -1.05 4.92 -1.94
N HIS A 48 0.04 5.46 -2.51
CA HIS A 48 0.37 5.24 -3.92
C HIS A 48 0.70 3.78 -4.22
N PHE A 49 1.29 3.06 -3.27
CA PHE A 49 1.53 1.63 -3.40
C PHE A 49 0.21 0.85 -3.44
N ALA A 50 -0.75 1.17 -2.56
CA ALA A 50 -2.07 0.54 -2.59
C ALA A 50 -2.80 0.83 -3.92
N LEU A 51 -2.72 2.05 -4.45
CA LEU A 51 -3.26 2.39 -5.77
C LEU A 51 -2.60 1.60 -6.89
N TYR A 52 -1.27 1.49 -6.90
CA TYR A 52 -0.53 0.71 -7.88
C TYR A 52 -0.96 -0.76 -7.89
N VAL A 53 -1.12 -1.37 -6.72
CA VAL A 53 -1.59 -2.76 -6.60
C VAL A 53 -3.02 -2.91 -7.14
N ILE A 54 -3.91 -1.95 -6.89
CA ILE A 54 -5.27 -1.95 -7.43
C ILE A 54 -5.27 -1.81 -8.94
N GLU A 55 -4.43 -0.93 -9.49
CA GLU A 55 -4.26 -0.73 -10.93
C GLU A 55 -3.75 -2.02 -11.61
N MET A 56 -2.72 -2.65 -11.05
CA MET A 56 -2.20 -3.94 -11.52
C MET A 56 -3.24 -5.07 -11.41
N SER A 57 -4.20 -4.92 -10.50
CA SER A 57 -5.35 -5.82 -10.37
C SER A 57 -6.51 -5.47 -11.31
N GLN A 58 -6.27 -4.64 -12.33
CA GLN A 58 -7.26 -4.18 -13.33
C GLN A 58 -8.45 -3.44 -12.68
N GLY A 59 -8.20 -2.71 -11.60
CA GLY A 59 -9.25 -1.97 -10.88
C GLY A 59 -10.17 -2.85 -10.03
N ASN A 60 -9.88 -4.15 -9.88
CA ASN A 60 -10.65 -5.05 -9.01
C ASN A 60 -10.35 -4.86 -7.52
N GLY A 61 -10.10 -3.63 -7.09
CA GLY A 61 -9.74 -3.35 -5.71
C GLY A 61 -10.21 -1.98 -5.25
N GLU A 62 -10.26 -1.82 -3.93
CA GLU A 62 -10.84 -0.64 -3.28
C GLU A 62 -10.06 -0.30 -2.01
N ILE A 63 -9.80 0.99 -1.80
CA ILE A 63 -9.23 1.52 -0.56
C ILE A 63 -10.36 1.78 0.44
N HIS A 64 -10.25 1.19 1.63
CA HIS A 64 -11.25 1.29 2.70
C HIS A 64 -10.88 2.34 3.75
N GLN A 65 -9.59 2.52 4.00
CA GLN A 65 -9.11 3.42 5.05
C GLN A 65 -7.72 3.95 4.70
N GLN A 66 -7.51 5.25 4.92
CA GLN A 66 -6.19 5.86 4.93
C GLN A 66 -6.01 6.59 6.26
N THR A 67 -5.20 6.02 7.13
CA THR A 67 -4.71 6.70 8.33
C THR A 67 -3.34 7.24 8.00
N LYS A 68 -3.17 8.57 8.02
CA LYS A 68 -1.82 9.17 7.99
C LYS A 68 -1.00 8.49 9.07
N ALA A 69 0.20 8.01 8.71
CA ALA A 69 1.16 7.63 9.73
C ALA A 69 1.26 8.80 10.72
N PRO A 70 1.30 8.56 12.04
CA PRO A 70 1.60 9.63 12.98
C PRO A 70 2.82 10.36 12.43
N LEU A 71 2.72 11.69 12.27
CA LEU A 71 3.92 12.49 12.03
C LEU A 71 4.88 12.05 13.14
N GLU A 72 5.99 11.42 12.78
CA GLU A 72 7.09 11.25 13.73
C GLU A 72 7.36 12.66 14.22
N GLY A 73 6.91 12.95 15.44
CA GLY A 73 7.05 14.27 16.03
C GLY A 73 8.53 14.63 16.03
N PRO A 74 8.89 15.92 16.02
CA PRO A 74 10.29 16.28 16.19
C PRO A 74 10.77 15.63 17.48
N VAL A 75 11.83 14.83 17.38
CA VAL A 75 12.64 14.47 18.54
C VAL A 75 13.34 15.77 18.97
N GLN A 76 12.67 16.59 19.77
CA GLN A 76 13.25 17.69 20.55
C GLN A 76 12.47 17.91 21.84
#